data_AF-A0AAW2PY51-F1
#
_entry.id   AF-A0AAW2PY51-F1
#
_cell.length_a   1.000
_cell.length_b   1.000
_cell.length_c   1.000
_cell.angle_alpha   90.00
_cell.angle_beta   90.00
_cell.angle_gamma   90.00
#
_symmetry.space_group_name_H-M   'P 1'
#
loop_
_entity.id
_entity.type
_entity.pdbx_description
1 polymer ?
#
loop_
_entity_poly.entity_id
_entity_poly.type
_entity_poly.pdbx_seq_one_letter_code
_entity_poly.pdbx_strand_id
1 'polypeptide(L)'
;MGGVAKMIGAVAVVMWVAFFCCHAAEGGRRQLRFDGKSGEFRILQVADMHYADGKRTPCEDVFPQQMASCSDLNTTAFIRRVILAEKPDLIVFTGDNIFGFDATDAASSMDAAFAPAVSSNIPWAAVLGNHDQESTFSREGVMKHIVSMKNTLSQLNPPEAHVIDGFGNYNLEVHGVEGSRLANKSVLNLYFLDSGDYSTVPSIPGYGWIKPSQQLWFERTSSKLQRAYVNKPEPQKGPAPGLTYFHIPLPEFASFDSSNFTGVKQEGISSASVNSGFFTTMVAAGM
;
A
#
# COMPACT_ATOMS: atom_id res chain seq x y z
N MET A 1 -58.58 -25.64 63.97
CA MET A 1 -57.24 -26.25 64.13
C MET A 1 -56.45 -25.91 62.88
N GLY A 2 -55.47 -25.02 63.03
CA GLY A 2 -54.82 -24.31 61.93
C GLY A 2 -53.81 -25.17 61.17
N GLY A 3 -53.81 -24.99 59.84
CA GLY A 3 -52.86 -25.63 58.93
C GLY A 3 -51.47 -25.01 59.01
N VAL A 4 -50.45 -25.86 58.87
CA VAL A 4 -49.06 -25.45 58.68
C VAL A 4 -48.53 -26.17 57.44
N ALA A 5 -48.37 -25.42 56.36
CA ALA A 5 -47.62 -25.85 55.19
C ALA A 5 -46.12 -25.79 55.51
N LYS A 6 -45.40 -26.90 55.31
CA LYS A 6 -43.93 -26.92 55.36
C LYS A 6 -43.37 -26.80 53.96
N MET A 7 -42.74 -25.66 53.67
CA MET A 7 -41.90 -25.42 52.50
C MET A 7 -40.68 -26.35 52.53
N ILE A 8 -40.46 -27.09 51.45
CA ILE A 8 -39.15 -27.66 51.10
C ILE A 8 -38.57 -26.72 50.06
N GLY A 9 -37.67 -25.83 50.49
CA GLY A 9 -36.93 -24.95 49.59
C GLY A 9 -35.83 -25.72 48.89
N ALA A 10 -35.85 -25.74 47.56
CA ALA A 10 -34.72 -26.13 46.74
C ALA A 10 -33.62 -25.07 46.88
N VAL A 11 -32.40 -25.50 47.21
CA VAL A 11 -31.22 -24.63 47.16
C VAL A 11 -30.75 -24.58 45.70
N ALA A 12 -30.99 -23.45 45.03
CA ALA A 12 -30.36 -23.15 43.76
C ALA A 12 -28.98 -22.54 44.04
N VAL A 13 -27.91 -23.28 43.73
CA VAL A 13 -26.56 -22.73 43.68
C VAL A 13 -26.42 -22.00 42.35
N VAL A 14 -26.50 -20.67 42.38
CA VAL A 14 -26.14 -19.83 41.23
C VAL A 14 -24.61 -19.70 41.22
N MET A 15 -23.94 -20.58 40.47
CA MET A 15 -22.57 -20.32 40.07
C MET A 15 -22.57 -19.22 39.00
N TRP A 16 -22.10 -18.03 39.37
CA TRP A 16 -21.68 -17.04 38.40
C TRP A 16 -20.36 -17.52 37.79
N VAL A 17 -20.45 -18.31 36.72
CA VAL A 17 -19.32 -18.43 35.80
C VAL A 17 -19.28 -17.11 35.05
N ALA A 18 -18.48 -16.17 35.55
CA ALA A 18 -18.03 -15.06 34.75
C ALA A 18 -17.20 -15.65 33.61
N PHE A 19 -17.84 -15.93 32.48
CA PHE A 19 -17.13 -15.91 31.22
C PHE A 19 -16.62 -14.48 31.08
N PHE A 20 -15.37 -14.26 31.50
CA PHE A 20 -14.54 -13.34 30.78
C PHE A 20 -14.48 -13.91 29.36
N CYS A 21 -15.47 -13.56 28.54
CA CYS A 21 -15.21 -13.36 27.14
C CYS A 21 -14.19 -12.22 27.12
N CYS A 22 -12.91 -12.57 27.29
CA CYS A 22 -11.89 -11.97 26.46
C CYS A 22 -12.38 -12.20 25.04
N HIS A 23 -13.21 -11.27 24.54
CA HIS A 23 -13.11 -10.89 23.15
C HIS A 23 -11.67 -10.40 23.05
N ALA A 24 -10.75 -11.32 22.74
CA ALA A 24 -9.72 -10.95 21.81
C ALA A 24 -10.50 -10.29 20.68
N ALA A 25 -10.40 -8.97 20.59
CA ALA A 25 -10.72 -8.31 19.36
C ALA A 25 -9.79 -9.01 18.35
N GLU A 26 -10.31 -9.98 17.60
CA GLU A 26 -9.76 -10.28 16.31
C GLU A 26 -9.73 -8.92 15.62
N GLY A 27 -8.54 -8.33 15.55
CA GLY A 27 -8.30 -7.09 14.86
C GLY A 27 -8.53 -7.35 13.39
N GLY A 28 -9.81 -7.45 12.99
CA GLY A 28 -10.21 -7.55 11.61
C GLY A 28 -9.56 -6.39 10.89
N ARG A 29 -8.68 -6.69 9.93
CA ARG A 29 -8.04 -5.68 9.09
C ARG A 29 -9.13 -4.72 8.63
N ARG A 30 -9.00 -3.45 9.04
CA ARG A 30 -9.97 -2.41 8.70
C ARG A 30 -10.12 -2.38 7.18
N GLN A 31 -11.31 -2.73 6.69
CA GLN A 31 -11.60 -2.71 5.27
C GLN A 31 -11.55 -1.26 4.76
N LEU A 32 -10.82 -1.03 3.66
CA LEU A 32 -10.80 0.28 3.01
C LEU A 32 -12.17 0.55 2.42
N ARG A 33 -12.70 1.75 2.62
CA ARG A 33 -14.01 2.12 2.08
C ARG A 33 -14.19 3.61 1.93
N PHE A 34 -15.11 3.99 1.06
CA PHE A 34 -15.59 5.36 0.94
C PHE A 34 -16.30 5.81 2.23
N ASP A 35 -16.05 7.07 2.63
CA ASP A 35 -16.67 7.67 3.81
C ASP A 35 -18.18 7.85 3.63
N GLY A 36 -18.94 7.56 4.69
CA GLY A 36 -20.41 7.58 4.61
C GLY A 36 -21.04 8.98 4.64
N LYS A 37 -20.29 10.02 4.98
CA LYS A 37 -20.79 11.40 5.01
C LYS A 37 -20.38 12.18 3.77
N SER A 38 -19.11 12.11 3.38
CA SER A 38 -18.60 12.82 2.19
C SER A 38 -18.75 12.01 0.90
N GLY A 39 -18.78 10.67 0.99
CA GLY A 39 -18.68 9.81 -0.19
C GLY A 39 -17.30 9.83 -0.84
N GLU A 40 -16.27 10.30 -0.12
CA GLU A 40 -14.89 10.39 -0.61
C GLU A 40 -14.02 9.26 -0.06
N PHE A 41 -12.93 8.97 -0.76
CA PHE A 41 -11.83 8.14 -0.28
C PHE A 41 -10.51 8.81 -0.70
N ARG A 42 -9.69 9.22 0.27
CA ARG A 42 -8.47 9.98 0.02
C ARG A 42 -7.23 9.12 0.14
N ILE A 43 -6.41 9.13 -0.90
CA ILE A 43 -5.10 8.47 -0.93
C ILE A 43 -4.01 9.54 -0.92
N LEU A 44 -3.11 9.48 0.05
CA LEU A 44 -1.86 10.25 0.02
C LEU A 44 -0.78 9.37 -0.61
N GLN A 45 -0.29 9.76 -1.79
CA GLN A 45 0.85 9.12 -2.42
C GLN A 45 2.15 9.82 -2.00
N VAL A 46 3.15 9.05 -1.59
CA VAL A 46 4.50 9.50 -1.26
C VAL A 46 5.48 8.69 -2.12
N ALA A 47 6.40 9.36 -2.79
CA ALA A 47 7.38 8.71 -3.67
C ALA A 47 8.77 9.24 -3.36
N ASP A 48 9.80 8.45 -3.65
CA ASP A 48 11.20 8.90 -3.75
C ASP A 48 11.63 9.68 -2.51
N MET A 49 11.40 9.09 -1.33
CA MET A 49 11.84 9.70 -0.08
C MET A 49 13.34 9.67 0.04
N HIS A 50 13.98 8.64 -0.56
CA HIS A 50 15.42 8.38 -0.47
C HIS A 50 15.93 8.51 0.97
N TYR A 51 15.16 7.98 1.92
CA TYR A 51 15.44 8.12 3.35
C TYR A 51 16.64 7.25 3.74
N ALA A 52 17.50 7.71 4.64
CA ALA A 52 18.65 6.93 5.10
C ALA A 52 18.73 6.96 6.64
N ASP A 53 19.79 7.54 7.19
CA ASP A 53 20.13 7.46 8.61
C ASP A 53 19.54 8.62 9.44
N GLY A 54 18.47 9.26 8.95
CA GLY A 54 17.65 10.18 9.74
C GLY A 54 18.33 11.53 9.95
N LYS A 55 18.79 11.79 11.19
CA LYS A 55 19.51 13.02 11.51
C LYS A 55 20.92 13.06 10.91
N ARG A 56 21.50 11.89 10.64
CA ARG A 56 22.89 11.76 10.19
C ARG A 56 23.05 11.94 8.68
N THR A 57 21.97 11.79 7.91
CA THR A 57 21.98 11.99 6.46
C THR A 57 21.64 13.44 6.15
N PRO A 58 22.58 14.25 5.65
CA PRO A 58 22.30 15.61 5.21
C PRO A 58 21.45 15.59 3.93
N CYS A 59 20.62 16.61 3.73
CA CYS A 59 19.94 16.76 2.45
C CYS A 59 20.94 17.12 1.34
N GLU A 60 20.63 16.65 0.14
CA GLU A 60 21.27 17.09 -1.11
C GLU A 60 20.40 18.13 -1.82
N ASP A 61 21.00 18.90 -2.73
CA ASP A 61 20.30 19.83 -3.62
C ASP A 61 19.35 20.85 -2.96
N VAL A 62 19.69 21.29 -1.74
CA VAL A 62 19.01 22.40 -1.05
C VAL A 62 19.79 23.71 -1.16
N PHE A 63 19.16 24.84 -0.83
CA PHE A 63 19.87 26.12 -0.81
C PHE A 63 21.04 26.08 0.20
N PRO A 64 22.17 26.77 -0.05
CA PRO A 64 23.35 26.74 0.82
C PRO A 64 23.05 27.05 2.30
N GLN A 65 22.06 27.90 2.57
CA GLN A 65 21.64 28.26 3.92
C GLN A 65 20.92 27.13 4.67
N GLN A 66 20.35 26.16 3.94
CA GLN A 66 19.62 25.02 4.49
C GLN A 66 20.52 23.81 4.75
N MET A 67 21.60 23.65 3.96
CA MET A 67 22.53 22.51 4.01
C MET A 67 22.97 22.13 5.42
N ALA A 68 23.33 23.11 6.26
CA ALA A 68 23.86 22.85 7.60
C ALA A 68 22.84 22.24 8.59
N SER A 69 21.54 22.32 8.28
CA SER A 69 20.46 21.92 9.19
C SER A 69 19.46 20.93 8.58
N CYS A 70 19.55 20.69 7.27
CA CYS A 70 18.64 19.81 6.56
C CYS A 70 19.11 18.36 6.70
N SER A 71 18.18 17.46 7.01
CA SER A 71 18.40 16.02 7.05
C SER A 71 17.11 15.28 6.68
N ASP A 72 17.10 13.94 6.66
CA ASP A 72 15.86 13.17 6.43
C ASP A 72 14.73 13.50 7.44
N LEU A 73 15.06 14.09 8.59
CA LEU A 73 14.05 14.56 9.54
C LEU A 73 13.16 15.66 8.95
N ASN A 74 13.65 16.39 7.94
CA ASN A 74 12.86 17.35 7.17
C ASN A 74 11.78 16.62 6.37
N THR A 75 12.10 15.49 5.74
CA THR A 75 11.14 14.60 5.05
C THR A 75 10.11 14.05 6.03
N THR A 76 10.56 13.54 7.19
CA THR A 76 9.66 13.10 8.28
C THR A 76 8.68 14.20 8.69
N ALA A 77 9.20 15.42 8.92
CA ALA A 77 8.39 16.55 9.34
C ALA A 77 7.42 17.00 8.24
N PHE A 78 7.84 16.97 6.97
CA PHE A 78 7.00 17.27 5.82
C PHE A 78 5.82 16.29 5.70
N ILE A 79 6.09 14.98 5.69
CA ILE A 79 5.06 13.95 5.56
C ILE A 79 4.06 14.06 6.72
N ARG A 80 4.52 14.28 7.96
CA ARG A 80 3.63 14.52 9.11
C ARG A 80 2.70 15.72 8.89
N ARG A 81 3.22 16.84 8.38
CA ARG A 81 2.38 18.03 8.09
C ARG A 81 1.33 17.72 7.02
N VAL A 82 1.71 17.01 5.95
CA VAL A 82 0.78 16.64 4.87
C VAL A 82 -0.31 15.69 5.40
N ILE A 83 0.05 14.66 6.17
CA ILE A 83 -0.92 13.75 6.79
C ILE A 83 -1.92 14.52 7.66
N LEU A 84 -1.45 15.48 8.47
CA LEU A 84 -2.32 16.28 9.34
C LEU A 84 -3.25 17.22 8.56
N ALA A 85 -2.79 17.76 7.44
CA ALA A 85 -3.55 18.66 6.58
C ALA A 85 -4.61 17.90 5.76
N GLU A 86 -4.19 16.85 5.06
CA GLU A 86 -5.01 16.14 4.07
C GLU A 86 -5.93 15.08 4.71
N LYS A 87 -5.52 14.53 5.86
CA LYS A 87 -6.23 13.47 6.61
C LYS A 87 -6.65 12.31 5.68
N PRO A 88 -5.67 11.61 5.07
CA PRO A 88 -5.97 10.55 4.10
C PRO A 88 -6.60 9.32 4.77
N ASP A 89 -7.32 8.53 3.97
CA ASP A 89 -7.86 7.23 4.37
C ASP A 89 -6.83 6.10 4.15
N LEU A 90 -5.88 6.32 3.23
CA LEU A 90 -4.78 5.41 2.90
C LEU A 90 -3.53 6.22 2.53
N ILE A 91 -2.36 5.78 2.99
CA ILE A 91 -1.05 6.29 2.52
C ILE A 91 -0.41 5.23 1.62
N VAL A 92 0.05 5.63 0.42
CA VAL A 92 0.72 4.75 -0.52
C VAL A 92 2.13 5.25 -0.79
N PHE A 93 3.13 4.43 -0.49
CA PHE A 93 4.52 4.70 -0.80
C PHE A 93 4.93 4.02 -2.12
N THR A 94 5.47 4.77 -3.08
CA THR A 94 5.68 4.29 -4.46
C THR A 94 7.13 3.99 -4.83
N GLY A 95 7.87 3.41 -3.87
CA GLY A 95 9.25 2.97 -4.08
C GLY A 95 10.27 4.04 -3.74
N ASP A 96 11.53 3.61 -3.70
CA ASP A 96 12.67 4.40 -3.23
C ASP A 96 12.37 5.05 -1.87
N ASN A 97 11.87 4.18 -0.99
CA ASN A 97 11.51 4.51 0.37
C ASN A 97 12.75 4.81 1.18
N ILE A 98 13.81 4.04 0.95
CA ILE A 98 15.15 4.30 1.46
C ILE A 98 16.15 4.49 0.32
N PHE A 99 17.25 5.19 0.60
CA PHE A 99 18.37 5.30 -0.32
C PHE A 99 19.51 4.40 0.13
N GLY A 100 19.66 3.25 -0.53
CA GLY A 100 20.46 2.17 0.02
C GLY A 100 21.94 2.50 0.25
N PHE A 101 22.55 3.33 -0.61
CA PHE A 101 23.95 3.74 -0.43
C PHE A 101 24.21 4.51 0.88
N ASP A 102 23.26 5.33 1.31
CA ASP A 102 23.39 6.14 2.53
C ASP A 102 22.71 5.52 3.75
N ALA A 103 21.81 4.54 3.53
CA ALA A 103 21.16 3.79 4.59
C ALA A 103 22.11 2.71 5.14
N THR A 104 22.68 2.92 6.32
CA THR A 104 23.65 1.98 6.91
C THR A 104 23.00 0.72 7.49
N ASP A 105 21.73 0.79 7.85
CA ASP A 105 20.89 -0.33 8.26
C ASP A 105 19.49 -0.19 7.66
N ALA A 106 19.11 -1.12 6.78
CA ALA A 106 17.86 -1.07 6.05
C ALA A 106 16.64 -1.08 6.98
N ALA A 107 16.66 -1.91 8.03
CA ALA A 107 15.54 -2.01 8.98
C ALA A 107 15.29 -0.69 9.71
N SER A 108 16.34 -0.12 10.32
CA SER A 108 16.25 1.15 11.06
C SER A 108 15.86 2.31 10.14
N SER A 109 16.37 2.32 8.90
CA SER A 109 16.04 3.35 7.91
C SER A 109 14.58 3.26 7.47
N MET A 110 14.06 2.05 7.20
CA MET A 110 12.64 1.83 6.89
C MET A 110 11.73 2.16 8.07
N ASP A 111 12.12 1.78 9.28
CA ASP A 111 11.39 2.12 10.50
C ASP A 111 11.25 3.63 10.66
N ALA A 112 12.31 4.39 10.38
CA ALA A 112 12.29 5.84 10.40
C ALA A 112 11.47 6.44 9.25
N ALA A 113 11.65 5.94 8.02
CA ALA A 113 10.97 6.42 6.82
C ALA A 113 9.44 6.28 6.93
N PHE A 114 8.96 5.13 7.40
CA PHE A 114 7.52 4.87 7.56
C PHE A 114 6.95 5.33 8.91
N ALA A 115 7.78 5.84 9.83
CA ALA A 115 7.32 6.31 11.14
C ALA A 115 6.14 7.31 11.09
N PRO A 116 6.07 8.27 10.13
CA PRO A 116 4.90 9.14 9.99
C PRO A 116 3.59 8.36 9.76
N ALA A 117 3.60 7.37 8.86
CA ALA A 117 2.43 6.54 8.59
C ALA A 117 2.07 5.67 9.80
N VAL A 118 3.05 4.97 10.38
CA VAL A 118 2.85 4.11 11.55
C VAL A 118 2.27 4.88 12.74
N SER A 119 2.82 6.06 13.04
CA SER A 119 2.38 6.90 14.16
C SER A 119 1.02 7.58 13.94
N SER A 120 0.63 7.82 12.68
CA SER A 120 -0.69 8.38 12.34
C SER A 120 -1.86 7.40 12.57
N ASN A 121 -1.55 6.09 12.69
CA ASN A 121 -2.54 5.01 12.77
C ASN A 121 -3.48 4.93 11.55
N ILE A 122 -3.08 5.52 10.42
CA ILE A 122 -3.74 5.39 9.11
C ILE A 122 -3.19 4.11 8.45
N PRO A 123 -4.04 3.29 7.78
CA PRO A 123 -3.57 2.18 6.98
C PRO A 123 -2.64 2.67 5.87
N TRP A 124 -1.60 1.90 5.57
CA TRP A 124 -0.65 2.28 4.53
C TRP A 124 -0.16 1.08 3.73
N ALA A 125 0.37 1.32 2.54
CA ALA A 125 0.90 0.30 1.66
C ALA A 125 2.14 0.84 0.93
N ALA A 126 3.05 -0.04 0.51
CA ALA A 126 4.24 0.32 -0.23
C ALA A 126 4.50 -0.64 -1.41
N VAL A 127 5.04 -0.10 -2.50
CA VAL A 127 5.84 -0.85 -3.48
C VAL A 127 7.32 -0.53 -3.28
N LEU A 128 8.17 -1.34 -3.93
CA LEU A 128 9.61 -1.20 -3.87
C LEU A 128 10.13 -0.43 -5.08
N GLY A 129 11.14 0.41 -4.84
CA GLY A 129 11.96 1.01 -5.89
C GLY A 129 13.24 0.25 -6.17
N ASN A 130 14.09 0.81 -7.01
CA ASN A 130 15.38 0.20 -7.34
C ASN A 130 16.38 0.36 -6.18
N HIS A 131 16.35 1.48 -5.46
CA HIS A 131 17.31 1.76 -4.38
C HIS A 131 17.02 1.03 -3.06
N ASP A 132 15.78 0.55 -2.87
CA ASP A 132 15.33 -0.02 -1.59
C ASP A 132 16.13 -1.25 -1.13
N GLN A 133 16.76 -1.99 -2.06
CA GLN A 133 17.48 -3.24 -1.79
C GLN A 133 19.01 -3.09 -1.73
N GLU A 134 19.53 -1.87 -1.81
CA GLU A 134 20.97 -1.62 -1.94
C GLU A 134 21.70 -1.50 -0.59
N SER A 135 20.97 -1.66 0.52
CA SER A 135 21.50 -1.65 1.89
C SER A 135 21.66 -3.09 2.45
N THR A 136 21.39 -3.31 3.73
CA THR A 136 21.64 -4.58 4.45
C THR A 136 20.59 -5.67 4.19
N PHE A 137 19.49 -5.37 3.52
CA PHE A 137 18.42 -6.31 3.19
C PHE A 137 18.39 -6.67 1.72
N SER A 138 18.05 -7.93 1.40
CA SER A 138 17.64 -8.31 0.06
C SER A 138 16.26 -7.72 -0.28
N ARG A 139 15.89 -7.67 -1.56
CA ARG A 139 14.54 -7.24 -2.00
C ARG A 139 13.40 -7.94 -1.26
N GLU A 140 13.53 -9.26 -1.07
CA GLU A 140 12.57 -10.04 -0.29
C GLU A 140 12.59 -9.64 1.20
N GLY A 141 13.77 -9.43 1.77
CA GLY A 141 13.95 -8.99 3.16
C GLY A 141 13.31 -7.64 3.42
N VAL A 142 13.48 -6.69 2.50
CA VAL A 142 12.80 -5.39 2.49
C VAL A 142 11.28 -5.56 2.55
N MET A 143 10.71 -6.32 1.61
CA MET A 143 9.26 -6.49 1.57
C MET A 143 8.73 -7.21 2.82
N LYS A 144 9.46 -8.22 3.31
CA LYS A 144 9.13 -8.93 4.57
C LYS A 144 9.14 -7.99 5.76
N HIS A 145 10.12 -7.08 5.84
CA HIS A 145 10.18 -6.05 6.88
C HIS A 145 8.96 -5.15 6.81
N ILE A 146 8.66 -4.58 5.64
CA ILE A 146 7.49 -3.72 5.39
C ILE A 146 6.19 -4.43 5.81
N VAL A 147 5.99 -5.69 5.42
CA VAL A 147 4.79 -6.48 5.75
C VAL A 147 4.65 -6.75 7.25
N SER A 148 5.76 -6.77 8.00
CA SER A 148 5.75 -6.97 9.45
C SER A 148 5.38 -5.71 10.24
N MET A 149 5.41 -4.53 9.59
CA MET A 149 5.19 -3.25 10.26
C MET A 149 3.73 -3.02 10.62
N LYS A 150 3.51 -2.25 11.69
CA LYS A 150 2.18 -1.96 12.20
C LYS A 150 1.32 -1.19 11.16
N ASN A 151 0.06 -1.60 11.04
CA ASN A 151 -0.98 -1.00 10.19
C ASN A 151 -0.68 -1.01 8.68
N THR A 152 0.37 -1.72 8.24
CA THR A 152 0.58 -1.94 6.82
C THR A 152 -0.50 -2.88 6.26
N LEU A 153 -0.96 -2.56 5.05
CA LEU A 153 -1.80 -3.41 4.22
C LEU A 153 -0.98 -4.12 3.13
N SER A 154 0.32 -3.84 3.05
CA SER A 154 1.22 -4.50 2.13
C SER A 154 1.25 -6.01 2.34
N GLN A 155 1.49 -6.74 1.26
CA GLN A 155 1.58 -8.19 1.26
C GLN A 155 2.82 -8.61 0.48
N LEU A 156 3.40 -9.75 0.85
CA LEU A 156 4.64 -10.20 0.23
C LEU A 156 4.44 -10.57 -1.24
N ASN A 157 3.41 -11.37 -1.55
CA ASN A 157 2.99 -11.76 -2.89
C ASN A 157 1.62 -12.47 -2.75
N PRO A 158 0.82 -12.58 -3.84
CA PRO A 158 -0.45 -13.29 -3.80
C PRO A 158 -0.24 -14.79 -3.53
N PRO A 159 -0.91 -15.40 -2.53
CA PRO A 159 -0.73 -16.82 -2.20
C PRO A 159 -1.13 -17.77 -3.34
N GLU A 160 -2.01 -17.32 -4.24
CA GLU A 160 -2.46 -18.08 -5.41
C GLU A 160 -1.47 -18.06 -6.59
N ALA A 161 -0.46 -17.18 -6.58
CA ALA A 161 0.56 -17.19 -7.62
C ALA A 161 1.74 -18.07 -7.17
N HIS A 162 1.79 -19.30 -7.69
CA HIS A 162 2.89 -20.23 -7.40
C HIS A 162 4.26 -19.73 -7.87
N VAL A 163 4.29 -18.92 -8.92
CA VAL A 163 5.49 -18.26 -9.46
C VAL A 163 5.10 -16.86 -9.90
N ILE A 164 5.74 -15.84 -9.31
CA ILE A 164 5.60 -14.43 -9.69
C ILE A 164 6.94 -13.74 -9.52
N ASP A 165 7.30 -12.88 -10.46
CA ASP A 165 8.52 -12.08 -10.40
C ASP A 165 8.40 -10.99 -9.32
N GLY A 166 9.51 -10.79 -8.59
CA GLY A 166 9.61 -9.74 -7.57
C GLY A 166 8.84 -10.03 -6.27
N PHE A 167 8.74 -9.01 -5.42
CA PHE A 167 8.09 -9.04 -4.13
C PHE A 167 7.29 -7.76 -3.90
N GLY A 168 6.11 -7.89 -3.28
CA GLY A 168 5.19 -6.78 -3.11
C GLY A 168 4.14 -6.70 -4.22
N ASN A 169 3.85 -7.82 -4.90
CA ASN A 169 2.70 -7.88 -5.80
C ASN A 169 1.43 -8.16 -4.98
N TYR A 170 0.44 -7.28 -5.01
CA TYR A 170 -0.83 -7.49 -4.29
C TYR A 170 -1.93 -6.54 -4.74
N ASN A 171 -3.17 -6.86 -4.40
CA ASN A 171 -4.32 -5.99 -4.65
C ASN A 171 -5.00 -5.62 -3.32
N LEU A 172 -5.39 -4.35 -3.18
CA LEU A 172 -6.26 -3.88 -2.11
C LEU A 172 -7.62 -3.46 -2.69
N GLU A 173 -8.69 -3.90 -2.05
CA GLU A 173 -10.07 -3.58 -2.43
C GLU A 173 -10.58 -2.42 -1.58
N VAL A 174 -11.09 -1.37 -2.23
CA VAL A 174 -11.79 -0.26 -1.59
C VAL A 174 -13.28 -0.45 -1.81
N HIS A 175 -14.01 -0.61 -0.71
CA HIS A 175 -15.42 -0.94 -0.71
C HIS A 175 -16.34 0.27 -0.71
N GLY A 176 -17.59 0.06 -1.11
CA GLY A 176 -18.62 1.09 -1.02
C GLY A 176 -18.88 1.55 0.42
N VAL A 177 -19.66 2.62 0.53
CA VAL A 177 -20.08 3.18 1.82
C VAL A 177 -20.77 2.13 2.69
N GLU A 178 -20.42 2.09 3.98
CA GLU A 178 -21.02 1.19 4.98
C GLU A 178 -22.56 1.34 4.99
N GLY A 179 -23.29 0.23 5.01
CA GLY A 179 -24.76 0.22 4.95
C GLY A 179 -25.38 0.54 3.57
N SER A 180 -24.57 0.89 2.57
CA SER A 180 -25.06 1.03 1.18
C SER A 180 -25.20 -0.33 0.50
N ARG A 181 -25.87 -0.35 -0.67
CA ARG A 181 -25.96 -1.54 -1.54
C ARG A 181 -24.58 -2.05 -1.99
N LEU A 182 -23.56 -1.19 -1.98
CA LEU A 182 -22.20 -1.51 -2.39
C LEU A 182 -21.25 -1.75 -1.20
N ALA A 183 -21.74 -1.78 0.05
CA ALA A 183 -20.91 -1.89 1.25
C ALA A 183 -19.95 -3.10 1.22
N ASN A 184 -20.41 -4.22 0.64
CA ASN A 184 -19.67 -5.47 0.53
C ASN A 184 -19.12 -5.74 -0.87
N LYS A 185 -19.06 -4.72 -1.74
CA LYS A 185 -18.46 -4.80 -3.06
C LYS A 185 -17.22 -3.93 -3.13
N SER A 186 -16.13 -4.44 -3.71
CA SER A 186 -15.01 -3.60 -4.14
C SER A 186 -15.47 -2.69 -5.27
N VAL A 187 -15.39 -1.38 -5.06
CA VAL A 187 -15.78 -0.35 -6.02
C VAL A 187 -14.57 0.39 -6.60
N LEU A 188 -13.37 0.18 -6.05
CA LEU A 188 -12.09 0.64 -6.56
C LEU A 188 -11.02 -0.38 -6.17
N ASN A 189 -10.19 -0.80 -7.12
CA ASN A 189 -9.12 -1.77 -6.90
C ASN A 189 -7.76 -1.12 -7.02
N LEU A 190 -6.88 -1.35 -6.05
CA LEU A 190 -5.53 -0.78 -6.00
C LEU A 190 -4.52 -1.92 -6.20
N TYR A 191 -3.86 -1.94 -7.35
CA TYR A 191 -2.89 -2.96 -7.73
C TYR A 191 -1.48 -2.44 -7.43
N PHE A 192 -0.71 -3.24 -6.71
CA PHE A 192 0.68 -2.95 -6.35
C PHE A 192 1.54 -3.98 -7.04
N LEU A 193 2.53 -3.52 -7.82
CA LEU A 193 3.44 -4.39 -8.55
C LEU A 193 4.89 -4.01 -8.30
N ASP A 194 5.73 -5.03 -8.21
CA ASP A 194 7.18 -4.86 -8.19
C ASP A 194 7.71 -4.64 -9.60
N SER A 195 8.00 -3.40 -10.00
CA SER A 195 8.59 -3.11 -11.32
C SER A 195 10.02 -3.63 -11.50
N GLY A 196 10.62 -4.17 -10.43
CA GLY A 196 12.00 -4.62 -10.38
C GLY A 196 12.97 -3.52 -9.99
N ASP A 197 14.24 -3.84 -10.16
CA ASP A 197 15.41 -2.98 -9.95
C ASP A 197 16.02 -2.66 -11.33
N TYR A 198 17.32 -2.88 -11.56
CA TYR A 198 17.94 -2.80 -12.87
C TYR A 198 17.71 -4.06 -13.71
N SER A 199 17.88 -3.91 -15.03
CA SER A 199 17.83 -5.02 -15.98
C SER A 199 18.95 -6.03 -15.73
N THR A 200 18.59 -7.30 -15.64
CA THR A 200 19.53 -8.42 -15.53
C THR A 200 19.91 -9.00 -16.89
N VAL A 201 19.37 -8.46 -17.99
CA VAL A 201 19.66 -8.91 -19.35
C VAL A 201 20.88 -8.15 -19.88
N PRO A 202 22.03 -8.80 -20.15
CA PRO A 202 23.28 -8.10 -20.47
C PRO A 202 23.22 -7.16 -21.68
N SER A 203 22.36 -7.47 -22.67
CA SER A 203 22.19 -6.66 -23.88
C SER A 203 21.19 -5.51 -23.72
N ILE A 204 20.53 -5.39 -22.58
CA ILE A 204 19.52 -4.37 -22.29
C ILE A 204 19.93 -3.67 -20.99
N PRO A 205 20.72 -2.60 -21.05
CA PRO A 205 21.10 -1.85 -19.85
C PRO A 205 19.94 -1.00 -19.34
N GLY A 206 20.08 -0.49 -18.11
CA GLY A 206 19.13 0.43 -17.48
C GLY A 206 18.13 -0.28 -16.56
N TYR A 207 16.95 0.33 -16.43
CA TYR A 207 15.92 -0.10 -15.48
C TYR A 207 15.20 -1.39 -15.89
N GLY A 208 14.71 -2.10 -14.88
CA GLY A 208 13.83 -3.27 -14.98
C GLY A 208 12.46 -2.93 -15.53
N TRP A 209 11.59 -3.94 -15.61
CA TRP A 209 10.24 -3.81 -16.16
C TRP A 209 9.32 -4.89 -15.61
N ILE A 210 8.03 -4.60 -15.60
CA ILE A 210 6.96 -5.54 -15.24
C ILE A 210 7.00 -6.79 -16.12
N LYS A 211 7.12 -7.96 -15.48
CA LYS A 211 7.32 -9.25 -16.15
C LYS A 211 6.01 -9.94 -16.53
N PRO A 212 6.01 -10.87 -17.49
CA PRO A 212 4.81 -11.59 -17.91
C PRO A 212 4.06 -12.30 -16.77
N SER A 213 4.75 -12.81 -15.76
CA SER A 213 4.11 -13.47 -14.60
C SER A 213 3.23 -12.51 -13.81
N GLN A 214 3.67 -11.27 -13.64
CA GLN A 214 2.96 -10.21 -12.94
C GLN A 214 1.78 -9.70 -13.77
N GLN A 215 1.95 -9.55 -15.10
CA GLN A 215 0.86 -9.20 -16.01
C GLN A 215 -0.25 -10.26 -15.98
N LEU A 216 0.12 -11.54 -16.04
CA LEU A 216 -0.84 -12.65 -15.96
C LEU A 216 -1.59 -12.65 -14.62
N TRP A 217 -0.89 -12.40 -13.51
CA TRP A 217 -1.54 -12.25 -12.20
C TRP A 217 -2.51 -11.06 -12.18
N PHE A 218 -2.08 -9.91 -12.67
CA PHE A 218 -2.90 -8.70 -12.75
C PHE A 218 -4.17 -8.94 -13.58
N GLU A 219 -4.04 -9.51 -14.78
CA GLU A 219 -5.16 -9.81 -15.68
C GLU A 219 -6.19 -10.74 -15.03
N ARG A 220 -5.71 -11.82 -14.40
CA ARG A 220 -6.57 -12.78 -13.69
C ARG A 220 -7.29 -12.15 -12.51
N THR A 221 -6.57 -11.34 -11.73
CA THR A 221 -7.09 -10.66 -10.54
C THR A 221 -8.12 -9.61 -10.94
N SER A 222 -7.78 -8.74 -11.90
CA SER A 222 -8.71 -7.74 -12.46
C SER A 222 -9.95 -8.38 -13.05
N SER A 223 -9.80 -9.41 -13.89
CA SER A 223 -10.94 -10.13 -14.48
C SER A 223 -11.87 -10.73 -13.41
N LYS A 224 -11.31 -11.29 -12.33
CA LYS A 224 -12.07 -11.83 -11.20
C LYS A 224 -12.86 -10.73 -10.49
N LEU A 225 -12.23 -9.60 -10.19
CA LEU A 225 -12.83 -8.48 -9.48
C LEU A 225 -13.90 -7.78 -10.32
N GLN A 226 -13.64 -7.57 -11.61
CA GLN A 226 -14.62 -7.04 -12.55
C GLN A 226 -15.88 -7.92 -12.63
N ARG A 227 -15.71 -9.25 -12.74
CA ARG A 227 -16.85 -10.19 -12.70
C ARG A 227 -17.63 -10.06 -11.40
N ALA A 228 -16.96 -9.99 -10.25
CA ALA A 228 -17.62 -9.80 -8.96
C ALA A 228 -18.39 -8.47 -8.89
N TYR A 229 -17.83 -7.41 -9.45
CA TYR A 229 -18.44 -6.08 -9.47
C TYR A 229 -19.72 -6.04 -10.31
N VAL A 230 -19.72 -6.62 -11.52
CA VAL A 230 -20.88 -6.58 -12.44
C VAL A 230 -21.94 -7.65 -12.14
N ASN A 231 -21.63 -8.65 -11.32
CA ASN A 231 -22.57 -9.71 -10.95
C ASN A 231 -23.61 -9.25 -9.89
N LYS A 232 -24.70 -10.03 -9.78
CA LYS A 232 -25.72 -9.90 -8.72
C LYS A 232 -25.08 -9.98 -7.31
N PRO A 233 -25.70 -9.41 -6.25
CA PRO A 233 -27.04 -8.82 -6.20
C PRO A 233 -27.16 -7.41 -6.78
N GLU A 234 -26.06 -6.66 -6.88
CA GLU A 234 -26.07 -5.24 -7.26
C GLU A 234 -25.25 -4.99 -8.53
N PRO A 235 -25.72 -5.43 -9.71
CA PRO A 235 -24.94 -5.39 -10.95
C PRO A 235 -24.61 -3.95 -11.36
N GLN A 236 -23.36 -3.72 -11.74
CA GLN A 236 -22.86 -2.42 -12.20
C GLN A 236 -22.72 -2.43 -13.73
N LYS A 237 -22.85 -1.26 -14.36
CA LYS A 237 -22.92 -1.12 -15.83
C LYS A 237 -21.58 -1.36 -16.55
N GLY A 238 -20.46 -1.27 -15.83
CA GLY A 238 -19.11 -1.41 -16.37
C GLY A 238 -18.15 -1.94 -15.30
N PRO A 239 -16.87 -2.14 -15.64
CA PRO A 239 -15.87 -2.57 -14.68
C PRO A 239 -15.70 -1.55 -13.55
N ALA A 240 -15.28 -2.03 -12.37
CA ALA A 240 -14.85 -1.12 -11.31
C ALA A 240 -13.56 -0.41 -11.79
N PRO A 241 -13.40 0.89 -11.48
CA PRO A 241 -12.13 1.56 -11.71
C PRO A 241 -11.00 0.88 -10.93
N GLY A 242 -9.77 1.08 -11.39
CA GLY A 242 -8.58 0.67 -10.64
C GLY A 242 -7.40 1.61 -10.85
N LEU A 243 -6.48 1.56 -9.88
CA LEU A 243 -5.22 2.28 -9.90
C LEU A 243 -4.09 1.27 -9.76
N THR A 244 -3.00 1.49 -10.49
CA THR A 244 -1.83 0.63 -10.44
C THR A 244 -0.63 1.43 -9.94
N TYR A 245 0.04 0.91 -8.92
CA TYR A 245 1.23 1.47 -8.30
C TYR A 245 2.44 0.58 -8.58
N PHE A 246 3.49 1.19 -9.11
CA PHE A 246 4.81 0.61 -9.33
C PHE A 246 5.80 1.77 -9.44
N HIS A 247 7.08 1.50 -9.21
CA HIS A 247 8.09 2.54 -9.10
C HIS A 247 8.68 2.95 -10.46
N ILE A 248 9.25 1.99 -11.21
CA ILE A 248 9.87 2.28 -12.51
C ILE A 248 8.77 2.55 -13.55
N PRO A 249 8.71 3.77 -14.13
CA PRO A 249 7.66 4.12 -15.08
C PRO A 249 7.68 3.25 -16.34
N LEU A 250 6.50 3.06 -16.93
CA LEU A 250 6.38 2.42 -18.25
C LEU A 250 7.03 3.28 -19.34
N PRO A 251 7.52 2.69 -20.43
CA PRO A 251 8.11 3.45 -21.55
C PRO A 251 7.15 4.49 -22.13
N GLU A 252 5.84 4.24 -22.10
CA GLU A 252 4.81 5.19 -22.52
C GLU A 252 4.86 6.52 -21.76
N PHE A 253 5.33 6.52 -20.51
CA PHE A 253 5.48 7.75 -19.72
C PHE A 253 6.47 8.73 -20.35
N ALA A 254 7.50 8.23 -21.06
CA ALA A 254 8.45 9.06 -21.79
C ALA A 254 7.80 9.78 -23.00
N SER A 255 6.66 9.28 -23.49
CA SER A 255 5.91 9.90 -24.59
C SER A 255 4.93 10.99 -24.14
N PHE A 256 4.78 11.20 -22.83
CA PHE A 256 3.86 12.20 -22.29
C PHE A 256 4.40 13.61 -22.59
N ASP A 257 3.72 14.33 -23.48
CA ASP A 257 4.02 15.73 -23.78
C ASP A 257 3.36 16.67 -22.77
N SER A 258 3.97 17.84 -22.58
CA SER A 258 3.70 18.82 -21.52
C SER A 258 2.31 19.47 -21.53
N SER A 259 1.36 18.99 -22.33
CA SER A 259 0.05 19.63 -22.50
C SER A 259 -0.91 19.42 -21.32
N ASN A 260 -0.73 18.38 -20.50
CA ASN A 260 -1.69 17.99 -19.44
C ASN A 260 -1.00 17.53 -18.13
N PHE A 261 -0.08 18.32 -17.56
CA PHE A 261 0.42 18.08 -16.21
C PHE A 261 0.31 19.32 -15.33
N THR A 262 0.18 19.10 -14.02
CA THR A 262 0.32 20.15 -13.01
C THR A 262 1.62 19.89 -12.25
N GLY A 263 2.50 20.89 -12.17
CA GLY A 263 3.78 20.78 -11.47
C GLY A 263 4.94 21.38 -12.27
N VAL A 264 6.17 21.05 -11.86
CA VAL A 264 7.41 21.45 -12.55
C VAL A 264 8.24 20.19 -12.74
N LYS A 265 8.60 19.86 -13.99
CA LYS A 265 9.53 18.76 -14.29
C LYS A 265 10.96 19.28 -14.15
N GLN A 266 11.65 18.84 -13.10
CA GLN A 266 13.04 19.23 -12.82
C GLN A 266 14.06 18.16 -13.25
N GLU A 267 13.61 16.98 -13.65
CA GLU A 267 14.45 15.82 -13.91
C GLU A 267 14.07 15.07 -15.20
N GLY A 268 14.99 14.22 -15.66
CA GLY A 268 14.75 13.28 -16.76
C GLY A 268 13.74 12.19 -16.37
N ILE A 269 13.31 11.40 -17.37
CA ILE A 269 12.43 10.25 -17.13
C ILE A 269 13.28 9.00 -17.08
N SER A 270 13.19 8.27 -15.98
CA SER A 270 13.89 7.01 -15.70
C SER A 270 13.00 5.79 -15.98
N SER A 271 12.36 5.75 -17.15
CA SER A 271 11.49 4.63 -17.54
C SER A 271 12.29 3.40 -17.95
N ALA A 272 11.66 2.23 -17.89
CA ALA A 272 12.18 1.03 -18.53
C ALA A 272 12.44 1.27 -20.03
N SER A 273 13.49 0.66 -20.59
CA SER A 273 13.72 0.67 -22.05
C SER A 273 12.89 -0.38 -22.78
N VAL A 274 12.45 -1.42 -22.06
CA VAL A 274 11.63 -2.51 -22.59
C VAL A 274 10.15 -2.19 -22.41
N ASN A 275 9.41 -2.17 -23.52
CA ASN A 275 7.96 -2.19 -23.48
C ASN A 275 7.47 -3.63 -23.29
N SER A 276 7.00 -3.93 -22.08
CA SER A 276 6.48 -5.24 -21.73
C SER A 276 5.05 -5.48 -22.20
N GLY A 277 4.38 -4.47 -22.76
CA GLY A 277 2.96 -4.49 -23.12
C GLY A 277 2.01 -4.14 -21.96
N PHE A 278 2.52 -3.84 -20.77
CA PHE A 278 1.69 -3.69 -19.58
C PHE A 278 0.70 -2.52 -19.65
N PHE A 279 1.03 -1.43 -20.35
CA PHE A 279 0.08 -0.34 -20.60
C PHE A 279 -1.17 -0.87 -21.32
N THR A 280 -0.99 -1.65 -22.39
CA THR A 280 -2.09 -2.28 -23.13
C THR A 280 -2.90 -3.23 -22.24
N THR A 281 -2.23 -3.99 -21.38
CA THR A 281 -2.89 -4.86 -20.39
C THR A 281 -3.77 -4.07 -19.42
N MET A 282 -3.32 -2.91 -18.93
CA MET A 282 -4.12 -2.03 -18.07
C MET A 282 -5.35 -1.47 -18.81
N VAL A 283 -5.17 -0.99 -20.05
CA VAL A 283 -6.27 -0.49 -20.89
C VAL A 283 -7.32 -1.58 -21.14
N ALA A 284 -6.89 -2.81 -21.45
CA ALA A 284 -7.78 -3.94 -21.63
C ALA A 284 -8.53 -4.32 -20.34
N ALA A 285 -7.94 -4.03 -19.18
CA ALA A 285 -8.54 -4.18 -17.86
C ALA A 285 -9.43 -2.98 -17.45
N GLY A 286 -9.76 -2.06 -18.36
CA GLY A 286 -10.68 -0.95 -18.12
C GLY A 286 -10.10 0.18 -17.28
N MET A 287 -8.77 0.35 -17.29
CA MET A 287 -8.05 1.48 -16.72
C MET A 287 -7.73 2.53 -17.78
#